data_AF-A0A0R1KTI8-F1
#
_entry.id   AF-A0A0R1KTI8-F1
#
_cell.length_a   1.000
_cell.length_b   1.000
_cell.length_c   1.000
_cell.angle_alpha   90.00
_cell.angle_beta   90.00
_cell.angle_gamma   90.00
#
_symmetry.space_group_name_H-M   'P 1'
#
loop_
_entity.id
_entity.type
_entity.pdbx_description
1 polymer ?
#
loop_
_entity_poly.entity_id
_entity_poly.type
_entity_poly.pdbx_seq_one_letter_code
_entity_poly.pdbx_strand_id
1 'polypeptide(L)' 'MDEKKVLKPIDEMLADPWQVDIQELFEASVNEPDEIKKNLYGSLYTYILQKRQEDIINRPVFVI' A
#
# COMPACT_ATOMS: atom_id res chain seq x y z
N MET A 1 -10.59 17.68 -14.50
CA MET A 1 -11.57 17.04 -13.61
C MET A 1 -10.81 15.88 -13.01
N ASP A 2 -10.20 16.06 -11.84
CA ASP A 2 -9.52 14.95 -11.18
C ASP A 2 -10.57 13.89 -10.87
N GLU A 3 -10.54 12.79 -11.61
CA GLU A 3 -11.28 11.60 -11.21
C GLU A 3 -10.86 11.30 -9.78
N LYS A 4 -11.84 11.27 -8.88
CA LYS A 4 -11.61 10.92 -7.49
C LYS A 4 -11.13 9.46 -7.50
N LYS A 5 -9.82 9.25 -7.49
CA LYS A 5 -9.24 7.91 -7.44
C LYS A 5 -9.72 7.27 -6.15
N VAL A 6 -10.31 6.09 -6.29
CA VAL A 6 -10.85 5.31 -5.18
C VAL A 6 -9.87 4.20 -4.92
N LEU A 7 -9.34 4.16 -3.70
CA LEU A 7 -8.51 3.07 -3.23
C LEU A 7 -9.23 1.73 -3.42
N LYS A 8 -8.48 0.70 -3.81
CA LYS A 8 -8.99 -0.67 -3.92
C LYS A 8 -9.57 -1.16 -2.57
N PRO A 9 -10.55 -2.07 -2.60
CA PRO A 9 -10.96 -2.79 -1.40
C PRO A 9 -9.78 -3.44 -0.68
N ILE A 10 -9.83 -3.49 0.65
CA ILE A 10 -8.73 -4.03 1.47
C ILE A 10 -8.41 -5.48 1.09
N ASP A 11 -9.43 -6.32 0.87
CA ASP A 11 -9.23 -7.72 0.49
C ASP A 11 -8.44 -7.87 -0.81
N GLU A 12 -8.65 -6.97 -1.79
CA GLU A 12 -7.88 -6.96 -3.04
C GLU A 12 -6.44 -6.49 -2.82
N MET A 13 -6.24 -5.48 -1.96
CA MET A 13 -4.91 -4.99 -1.61
C MET A 13 -4.07 -6.07 -0.91
N LEU A 14 -4.70 -6.90 -0.08
CA LEU A 14 -4.05 -8.00 0.63
C LEU A 14 -3.80 -9.21 -0.29
N ALA A 15 -4.67 -9.45 -1.26
CA ALA A 15 -4.54 -10.56 -2.21
C ALA A 15 -3.36 -10.37 -3.18
N ASP A 16 -3.17 -9.14 -3.69
CA ASP A 16 -2.03 -8.82 -4.56
C ASP A 16 -1.41 -7.45 -4.20
N PRO A 17 -0.41 -7.45 -3.31
CA PRO A 17 0.29 -6.24 -2.90
C PRO A 17 0.96 -5.48 -4.05
N TRP A 18 1.28 -6.11 -5.18
CA TRP A 18 1.91 -5.44 -6.34
C TRP A 18 0.92 -4.60 -7.15
N GLN A 19 -0.38 -4.92 -7.08
CA GLN A 19 -1.44 -4.22 -7.80
C GLN A 19 -1.97 -2.97 -7.09
N VAL A 20 -1.45 -2.68 -5.89
CA VAL A 20 -1.82 -1.49 -5.14
C VAL A 20 -1.04 -0.27 -5.64
N ASP A 21 -1.72 0.85 -5.88
CA ASP A 21 -1.02 2.12 -6.06
C ASP A 21 -0.49 2.57 -4.69
N ILE A 22 0.80 2.31 -4.47
CA ILE A 22 1.43 2.52 -3.17
C ILE A 22 1.64 4.01 -2.85
N GLN A 23 1.75 4.83 -3.90
CA GLN A 23 1.84 6.28 -3.73
C GLN A 23 0.49 6.83 -3.32
N GLU A 24 -0.59 6.41 -3.99
CA GLU A 24 -1.95 6.81 -3.64
C GLU A 24 -2.32 6.40 -2.21
N LEU A 25 -1.96 5.17 -1.80
CA LEU A 25 -2.19 4.71 -0.44
C LEU A 25 -1.40 5.52 0.61
N PHE A 26 -0.16 5.90 0.30
CA PHE A 26 0.62 6.77 1.17
C PHE A 26 0.00 8.17 1.30
N GLU A 27 -0.37 8.78 0.17
CA GLU A 27 -1.04 10.08 0.14
C GLU A 27 -2.37 10.06 0.92
N ALA A 28 -3.16 8.98 0.77
CA ALA A 28 -4.37 8.79 1.56
C ALA A 28 -4.07 8.69 3.06
N SER A 29 -3.00 7.99 3.46
CA SER A 29 -2.62 7.89 4.88
C SER A 29 -2.21 9.24 5.49
N VAL A 30 -1.50 10.10 4.73
CA VAL A 30 -1.02 11.39 5.23
C VAL A 30 -2.15 12.41 5.32
N ASN A 31 -3.07 12.39 4.36
CA ASN A 31 -4.12 13.40 4.22
C ASN A 31 -5.45 13.03 4.89
N GLU A 32 -5.59 11.81 5.43
CA GLU A 32 -6.82 11.38 6.10
C GLU A 32 -6.99 12.09 7.47
N PRO A 33 -8.08 12.86 7.68
CA PRO A 33 -8.33 13.56 8.93
C PRO A 33 -8.79 12.64 10.07
N ASP A 34 -9.43 11.50 9.74
CA ASP A 34 -9.86 10.54 10.75
C ASP A 34 -8.67 9.69 11.21
N GLU A 35 -8.36 9.76 12.51
CA GLU A 35 -7.18 9.10 13.08
C GLU A 35 -7.20 7.57 12.93
N ILE A 36 -8.40 6.95 13.03
CA ILE A 36 -8.55 5.51 12.88
C ILE A 36 -8.26 5.11 11.44
N LYS A 37 -8.85 5.82 10.47
CA LYS A 37 -8.61 5.56 9.05
C LYS A 37 -7.16 5.85 8.65
N LYS A 38 -6.57 6.92 9.15
CA LYS A 38 -5.16 7.25 8.97
C LYS A 38 -4.26 6.11 9.44
N ASN A 39 -4.50 5.59 10.64
CA ASN A 39 -3.75 4.46 11.20
C ASN A 39 -3.97 3.19 10.38
N LEU A 40 -5.18 2.94 9.88
CA LEU A 40 -5.48 1.82 8.99
C LEU A 40 -4.69 1.92 7.68
N TYR A 41 -4.75 3.07 6.99
CA TYR A 41 -4.01 3.27 5.74
C TYR A 41 -2.49 3.21 5.95
N GLY A 42 -1.98 3.79 7.05
CA GLY A 42 -0.56 3.68 7.40
C GLY A 42 -0.11 2.25 7.66
N SER A 43 -0.96 1.45 8.31
CA SER A 43 -0.72 0.02 8.53
C SER A 43 -0.73 -0.77 7.23
N LEU A 44 -1.70 -0.51 6.34
CA LEU A 44 -1.77 -1.14 5.01
C LEU A 44 -0.56 -0.77 4.14
N TYR A 45 -0.15 0.49 4.14
CA TYR A 45 1.04 0.96 3.43
C TYR A 45 2.29 0.20 3.89
N THR A 46 2.49 0.11 5.21
CA THR A 46 3.64 -0.60 5.80
C THR A 46 3.61 -2.09 5.45
N TYR A 47 2.44 -2.74 5.56
CA TYR A 47 2.28 -4.15 5.19
C TYR A 47 2.61 -4.41 3.72
N ILE A 48 2.08 -3.60 2.81
CA ILE A 48 2.30 -3.76 1.35
C ILE A 48 3.78 -3.55 1.02
N LEU A 49 4.42 -2.53 1.60
CA LEU A 49 5.86 -2.30 1.44
C LEU A 49 6.66 -3.53 1.87
N GLN A 50 6.37 -4.07 3.06
CA GLN A 50 7.05 -5.26 3.57
C GLN A 50 6.86 -6.46 2.64
N LYS A 51 5.65 -6.69 2.13
CA LYS A 51 5.39 -7.78 1.18
C LYS A 51 6.14 -7.63 -0.13
N ARG A 52 6.23 -6.42 -0.69
CA ARG A 52 7.04 -6.18 -1.89
C ARG A 52 8.53 -6.35 -1.62
N GLN A 53 9.02 -5.91 -0.46
CA GLN A 53 10.42 -6.10 -0.06
C GLN A 53 10.75 -7.58 0.13
N GLU A 54 9.91 -8.33 0.83
CA GLU A 54 10.03 -9.80 0.96
C GLU A 54 10.09 -10.47 -0.41
N ASP A 55 9.18 -10.11 -1.33
CA ASP A 55 9.19 -10.65 -2.69
C ASP A 55 10.49 -10.32 -3.43
N ILE A 56 10.97 -9.08 -3.39
CA ILE A 56 12.21 -8.66 -4.05
C ILE A 56 13.43 -9.39 -3.46
N ILE A 57 13.56 -9.43 -2.14
CA ILE A 57 14.71 -10.02 -1.44
C ILE A 57 14.81 -11.53 -1.70
N ASN A 58 13.66 -12.20 -1.86
CA ASN A 58 13.62 -13.62 -2.17
C ASN A 58 13.92 -13.94 -3.64
N ARG A 59 14.11 -12.94 -4.51
CA ARG A 59 14.48 -13.20 -5.92
C ARG A 59 15.94 -13.66 -6.01
N PRO A 60 16.26 -14.70 -6.80
CA PRO A 60 17.64 -15.22 -6.93
C PRO A 60 18.68 -14.20 -7.40
N VAL A 61 18.22 -13.13 -8.06
CA VAL A 61 19.05 -12.05 -8.60
C VAL A 61 19.32 -10.93 -7.59
N PHE A 62 18.67 -10.96 -6.43
CA PHE A 62 18.87 -9.95 -5.40
C PHE A 62 20.19 -10.21 -4.68
N VAL A 63 21.08 -9.20 -4.72
CA VAL A 63 22.39 -9.21 -4.05
C VAL A 63 22.44 -7.97 -3.15
N ILE A 64 22.94 -8.15 -1.92
CA ILE A 64 23.00 -7.12 -0.86
C ILE A 64 24.17 -6.17 -1.09
#